data_AF-K6Z9S1-F1
#
_entry.id   AF-K6Z9S1-F1
#
_cell.length_a   1.000
_cell.length_b   1.000
_cell.length_c   1.000
_cell.angle_alpha   90.00
_cell.angle_beta   90.00
_cell.angle_gamma   90.00
#
_symmetry.space_group_name_H-M   'P 1'
#
loop_
_entity.id
_entity.type
_entity.pdbx_description
1 polymer ?
#
loop_
_entity_poly.entity_id
_entity_poly.type
_entity_poly.pdbx_seq_one_letter_code
_entity_poly.pdbx_strand_id
1 'polypeptide(L)'
;MSNEIRGKVSATYSNEFTAKTALDAVKTRSGIDTHDIFLVAPHDNEFDNSLESDDKQVGFFMLKTHLLSATIGVILGLISAGVLAFYGPAYTQSSPVLTAIALSILGFFVGPTDRRFSVS
;
A
#
# COMPACT_ATOMS: atom_id res chain seq x y z
N MET A 1 -29.35 0.81 15.09
CA MET A 1 -28.40 1.87 14.70
C MET A 1 -27.02 1.42 15.15
N SER A 2 -26.20 0.89 14.24
CA SER A 2 -24.81 0.49 14.52
C SER A 2 -23.95 1.75 14.50
N ASN A 3 -23.37 2.11 15.64
CA ASN A 3 -22.43 3.21 15.74
C ASN A 3 -21.09 2.71 15.20
N GLU A 4 -20.73 3.13 13.98
CA GLU A 4 -19.48 2.74 13.33
C GLU A 4 -18.33 3.47 14.02
N ILE A 5 -17.62 2.80 14.92
CA ILE A 5 -16.43 3.37 15.57
C ILE A 5 -15.29 3.39 14.55
N ARG A 6 -15.17 4.50 13.82
CA ARG A 6 -14.03 4.78 12.94
C ARG A 6 -12.89 5.40 13.74
N GLY A 7 -12.15 4.59 14.49
CA GLY A 7 -10.98 5.07 15.24
C GLY A 7 -10.23 3.96 15.97
N LYS A 8 -8.89 4.07 16.01
CA LYS A 8 -8.02 3.19 16.81
C LYS A 8 -7.97 3.72 18.24
N VAL A 9 -8.32 2.89 19.22
CA VAL A 9 -8.30 3.25 20.65
C VAL A 9 -7.18 2.47 21.33
N SER A 10 -6.30 3.16 22.06
CA SER A 10 -5.24 2.55 22.85
C SER A 10 -5.39 2.90 24.34
N ALA A 11 -5.02 1.96 25.20
CA ALA A 11 -5.02 2.15 26.65
C ALA A 11 -3.69 1.64 27.22
N THR A 12 -3.05 2.46 28.06
CA THR A 12 -1.79 2.12 28.72
C THR A 12 -2.05 1.65 30.14
N TYR A 13 -1.45 0.52 30.51
CA TYR A 13 -1.60 -0.06 31.84
C TYR A 13 -0.23 -0.14 32.54
N SER A 14 -0.20 0.18 33.82
CA SER A 14 1.04 0.18 34.62
C SER A 14 1.51 -1.23 35.01
N ASN A 15 0.67 -2.26 34.83
CA ASN A 15 0.97 -3.63 35.22
C ASN A 15 0.45 -4.63 34.16
N GLU A 16 1.25 -5.64 33.85
CA GLU A 16 0.93 -6.72 32.91
C GLU A 16 -0.34 -7.48 33.30
N PHE A 17 -0.56 -7.71 34.60
CA PHE A 17 -1.77 -8.39 35.10
C PHE A 17 -3.06 -7.61 34.76
N THR A 18 -3.02 -6.28 34.92
CA THR A 18 -4.15 -5.41 34.57
C THR A 18 -4.37 -5.33 33.06
N ALA A 19 -3.29 -5.38 32.27
CA ALA A 19 -3.37 -5.35 30.82
C ALA A 19 -4.00 -6.65 30.26
N LYS A 20 -3.61 -7.82 30.79
CA LYS A 20 -4.21 -9.12 30.43
C LYS A 20 -5.68 -9.22 30.84
N THR A 21 -6.01 -8.74 32.04
CA THR A 21 -7.41 -8.72 32.50
C THR A 21 -8.29 -7.82 31.62
N ALA A 22 -7.76 -6.68 31.19
CA ALA A 22 -8.46 -5.79 30.27
C ALA A 22 -8.62 -6.42 28.87
N LEU A 23 -7.58 -7.09 28.37
CA LEU A 23 -7.64 -7.84 27.11
C LEU A 23 -8.75 -8.90 27.13
N ASP A 24 -8.80 -9.71 28.20
CA ASP A 24 -9.84 -10.73 28.35
C ASP A 24 -11.23 -10.12 28.48
N ALA A 25 -11.37 -8.99 29.18
CA ALA A 25 -12.63 -8.26 29.29
C ALA A 25 -13.10 -7.72 27.92
N VAL A 26 -12.20 -7.18 27.10
CA VAL A 26 -12.51 -6.71 25.74
C VAL A 26 -12.89 -7.90 24.87
N LYS A 27 -12.09 -8.97 24.83
CA LYS A 27 -12.36 -10.18 24.05
C LYS A 27 -13.72 -10.80 24.39
N THR A 28 -14.10 -10.81 25.67
CA THR A 28 -15.35 -11.46 26.12
C THR A 28 -16.58 -10.57 25.96
N ARG A 29 -16.44 -9.24 26.05
CA ARG A 29 -17.60 -8.32 26.12
C ARG A 29 -17.87 -7.53 24.84
N SER A 30 -16.88 -7.37 23.97
CA SER A 30 -16.98 -6.43 22.83
C SER A 30 -17.35 -7.08 21.50
N GLY A 31 -17.25 -8.42 21.39
CA GLY A 31 -17.46 -9.12 20.10
C GLY A 31 -16.46 -8.74 19.00
N ILE A 32 -15.39 -8.03 19.36
CA ILE A 32 -14.30 -7.66 18.47
C ILE A 32 -13.46 -8.92 18.19
N ASP A 33 -13.11 -9.13 16.92
CA ASP A 33 -12.27 -10.26 16.52
C ASP A 33 -10.92 -10.17 17.22
N THR A 34 -10.44 -11.30 17.72
CA THR A 34 -9.15 -11.39 18.42
C THR A 34 -7.96 -10.95 17.58
N HIS A 35 -8.10 -10.89 16.25
CA HIS A 35 -7.07 -10.39 15.35
C HIS A 35 -6.89 -8.86 15.41
N ASP A 36 -7.86 -8.11 15.93
CA ASP A 36 -7.82 -6.65 16.00
C ASP A 36 -7.33 -6.12 17.37
N ILE A 37 -6.99 -7.02 18.31
CA ILE A 37 -6.62 -6.65 19.67
C ILE A 37 -5.15 -7.01 19.95
N PHE A 38 -4.30 -6.00 20.04
CA PHE A 38 -2.86 -6.15 20.26
C PHE A 38 -2.48 -5.78 21.69
N LEU A 39 -1.85 -6.72 22.41
CA LEU A 39 -1.23 -6.45 23.72
C LEU A 39 0.28 -6.30 23.53
N VAL A 40 0.79 -5.11 23.78
CA VAL A 40 2.20 -4.77 23.57
C VAL A 40 2.91 -4.72 24.93
N ALA A 41 3.86 -5.61 25.16
CA ALA A 41 4.63 -5.66 26.41
C ALA A 41 5.84 -4.71 26.36
N PRO A 42 6.21 -4.04 27.48
CA PRO A 42 7.29 -3.05 27.51
C PRO A 42 8.71 -3.63 27.36
N HIS A 43 8.87 -4.95 27.33
CA HIS A 43 10.16 -5.66 27.23
C HIS A 43 10.13 -6.82 26.22
N ASP A 44 9.23 -6.75 25.25
CA ASP A 44 9.25 -7.71 24.15
C ASP A 44 10.42 -7.40 23.19
N ASN A 45 11.35 -8.35 23.04
CA ASN A 45 12.42 -8.25 22.06
C ASN A 45 11.88 -8.30 20.61
N GLU A 46 10.60 -8.61 20.42
CA GLU A 46 9.86 -8.57 19.17
C GLU A 46 8.83 -7.41 19.11
N PHE A 47 8.93 -6.39 19.97
CA PHE A 47 8.06 -5.19 19.95
C PHE A 47 7.94 -4.58 18.55
N ASP A 48 9.07 -4.50 17.84
CA ASP A 48 9.19 -3.99 16.47
C ASP A 48 8.49 -4.91 15.43
N ASN A 49 8.42 -6.21 15.71
CA ASN A 49 7.86 -7.21 14.80
C ASN A 49 6.34 -7.36 15.01
N SER A 50 5.85 -7.26 16.25
CA SER A 50 4.43 -7.39 16.57
C SER A 50 3.61 -6.13 16.22
N LEU A 51 4.26 -4.96 16.17
CA LEU A 51 3.64 -3.71 15.73
C LEU A 51 3.71 -3.47 14.21
N GLU A 52 4.70 -4.05 13.51
CA GLU A 52 5.06 -3.67 12.13
C GLU A 52 5.17 -4.88 11.15
N SER A 53 4.83 -6.11 11.57
CA SER A 53 4.96 -7.30 10.71
C SER A 53 4.04 -7.29 9.49
N ASP A 54 2.89 -6.61 9.55
CA ASP A 54 2.00 -6.48 8.38
C ASP A 54 2.52 -5.47 7.35
N ASP A 55 3.29 -4.45 7.75
CA ASP A 55 3.65 -3.33 6.88
C ASP A 55 4.73 -3.69 5.85
N LYS A 56 5.65 -4.60 6.19
CA LYS A 56 6.69 -5.06 5.24
C LYS A 56 6.07 -5.79 4.05
N GLN A 57 5.00 -6.54 4.29
CA GLN A 57 4.30 -7.28 3.24
C GLN A 57 3.47 -6.33 2.37
N VAL A 58 2.84 -5.31 2.97
CA VAL A 58 2.13 -4.24 2.24
C VAL A 58 3.08 -3.42 1.37
N GLY A 59 4.24 -3.02 1.89
CA GLY A 59 5.25 -2.27 1.13
C GLY A 59 5.81 -3.05 -0.05
N PHE A 60 6.09 -4.35 0.13
CA PHE A 60 6.53 -5.21 -0.96
C PHE A 60 5.45 -5.43 -2.02
N PHE A 61 4.20 -5.60 -1.59
CA PHE A 61 3.07 -5.74 -2.50
C PHE A 61 2.84 -4.44 -3.30
N MET A 62 2.85 -3.28 -2.65
CA MET A 62 2.74 -1.97 -3.31
C MET A 62 3.85 -1.76 -4.33
N LEU A 63 5.10 -2.07 -3.97
CA LEU A 63 6.25 -1.95 -4.87
C LEU A 63 6.14 -2.92 -6.06
N LYS A 64 5.74 -4.18 -5.82
CA LYS A 64 5.56 -5.18 -6.88
C LYS A 64 4.48 -4.76 -7.88
N THR A 65 3.34 -4.27 -7.39
CA THR A 65 2.25 -3.80 -8.24
C THR A 65 2.65 -2.53 -9.00
N HIS A 66 3.35 -1.59 -8.34
CA HIS A 66 3.90 -0.41 -9.00
C HIS A 66 4.88 -0.79 -10.11
N LEU A 67 5.85 -1.67 -9.86
CA LEU A 67 6.83 -2.12 -10.84
C LEU A 67 6.19 -2.85 -12.03
N LEU A 68 5.17 -3.66 -11.78
CA LEU A 68 4.42 -4.33 -12.84
C LEU A 68 3.65 -3.31 -13.69
N SER A 69 2.95 -2.37 -13.06
CA SER A 69 2.20 -1.30 -13.75
C SER A 69 3.13 -0.38 -14.54
N ALA A 70 4.29 -0.05 -13.98
CA ALA A 70 5.32 0.78 -14.59
C ALA A 70 5.89 0.11 -15.84
N THR A 71 6.14 -1.20 -15.80
CA THR A 71 6.66 -1.95 -16.94
C THR A 71 5.67 -1.93 -18.11
N ILE A 72 4.38 -2.14 -17.84
CA ILE A 72 3.32 -2.06 -18.85
C ILE A 72 3.24 -0.64 -19.43
N GLY A 73 3.29 0.37 -18.57
CA GLY A 73 3.26 1.77 -18.97
C GLY A 73 4.44 2.17 -19.85
N VAL A 74 5.65 1.72 -19.54
CA VAL A 74 6.86 1.95 -20.36
C VAL A 74 6.72 1.30 -21.73
N ILE A 75 6.22 0.06 -21.81
CA ILE A 75 6.00 -0.63 -23.10
C ILE A 75 5.01 0.16 -23.96
N LEU A 76 3.88 0.59 -23.38
CA LEU A 76 2.89 1.41 -24.09
C LEU A 76 3.47 2.78 -24.51
N GLY A 77 4.30 3.39 -23.68
CA GLY A 77 5.01 4.64 -23.97
C GLY A 77 5.96 4.50 -25.16
N LEU A 78 6.73 3.41 -25.22
CA LEU A 78 7.63 3.12 -26.33
C LEU A 78 6.89 2.85 -27.64
N ILE A 79 5.79 2.10 -27.59
CA ILE A 79 4.94 1.87 -28.77
C ILE A 79 4.39 3.20 -29.29
N SER A 80 3.86 4.03 -28.39
CA SER A 80 3.32 5.36 -28.73
C SER A 80 4.40 6.27 -29.31
N ALA A 81 5.61 6.25 -28.75
CA ALA A 81 6.75 7.00 -29.26
C ALA A 81 7.16 6.55 -30.66
N GLY A 82 7.14 5.24 -30.92
CA GLY A 82 7.38 4.69 -32.25
C GLY A 82 6.36 5.21 -33.27
N VAL A 83 5.07 5.23 -32.93
CA VAL A 83 4.03 5.80 -33.80
C VAL A 83 4.27 7.29 -34.05
N LEU A 84 4.62 8.06 -33.01
CA LEU A 84 4.91 9.49 -33.10
C LEU A 84 6.20 9.80 -33.89
N ALA A 85 7.16 8.89 -33.94
CA ALA A 85 8.38 9.05 -34.71
C ALA A 85 8.14 9.00 -36.22
N PHE A 86 7.10 8.29 -36.68
CA PHE A 86 6.77 8.17 -38.12
C PHE A 86 5.58 9.02 -38.55
N TYR A 87 4.58 9.18 -37.68
CA TYR A 87 3.32 9.87 -38.00
C TYR A 87 3.03 11.08 -37.10
N GLY A 88 3.91 11.35 -36.14
CA GLY A 88 3.72 12.43 -35.18
C GLY A 88 4.16 13.79 -35.72
N PRO A 89 3.94 14.86 -34.93
CA PRO A 89 4.35 16.22 -35.28
C PRO A 89 5.85 16.33 -35.57
N ALA A 90 6.27 17.37 -36.31
CA ALA A 90 7.67 17.58 -36.68
C ALA A 90 8.65 17.46 -35.50
N TYR A 91 8.23 17.92 -34.31
CA TYR A 91 9.02 17.82 -33.07
C TYR A 91 9.31 16.39 -32.61
N THR A 92 8.37 15.45 -32.78
CA THR A 92 8.54 14.06 -32.34
C THR A 92 9.33 13.25 -33.35
N GLN A 93 9.32 13.66 -34.62
CA GLN A 93 10.15 13.09 -35.69
C GLN A 93 11.59 13.62 -35.64
N SER A 94 11.79 14.90 -35.29
CA SER A 94 13.13 15.51 -35.19
C SER A 94 13.91 15.04 -33.97
N SER A 95 13.22 14.61 -32.91
CA SER A 95 13.86 14.06 -31.72
C SER A 95 13.10 12.82 -31.20
N PRO A 96 13.16 11.70 -31.94
CA PRO A 96 12.44 10.48 -31.59
C PRO A 96 12.89 9.91 -30.24
N VAL A 97 14.20 10.02 -29.95
CA VAL A 97 14.78 9.56 -28.68
C VAL A 97 14.21 10.33 -27.48
N LEU A 98 14.11 11.66 -27.58
CA LEU A 98 13.54 12.49 -26.51
C LEU A 98 12.05 12.18 -26.31
N THR A 99 11.32 11.94 -27.39
CA THR A 99 9.90 11.54 -27.35
C THR A 99 9.73 10.19 -26.67
N ALA A 100 10.60 9.22 -26.98
CA ALA A 100 10.59 7.90 -26.34
C ALA A 100 10.86 7.99 -24.84
N ILE A 101 11.84 8.81 -24.42
CA ILE A 101 12.13 9.03 -23.00
C ILE A 101 10.93 9.69 -22.29
N ALA A 102 10.38 10.76 -22.87
CA ALA A 102 9.27 11.49 -22.28
C ALA A 102 8.01 10.61 -22.11
N LEU A 103 7.65 9.83 -23.15
CA LEU A 103 6.50 8.93 -23.09
C LEU A 103 6.74 7.71 -22.21
N SER A 104 7.96 7.23 -22.09
CA SER A 104 8.30 6.16 -21.14
C SER A 104 8.17 6.64 -19.69
N ILE A 105 8.62 7.85 -19.37
CA ILE A 105 8.45 8.45 -18.04
C ILE A 105 6.97 8.67 -17.74
N LEU A 106 6.21 9.21 -18.69
CA LEU A 106 4.78 9.41 -18.52
C LEU A 106 4.04 8.07 -18.32
N GLY A 107 4.39 7.05 -19.11
CA GLY A 107 3.86 5.70 -18.96
C GLY A 107 4.19 5.07 -17.61
N PHE A 108 5.40 5.28 -17.09
CA PHE A 108 5.84 4.78 -15.79
C PHE A 108 4.94 5.28 -14.63
N PHE A 109 4.52 6.55 -14.67
CA PHE A 109 3.72 7.16 -13.60
C PHE A 109 2.19 7.08 -13.81
N VAL A 110 1.71 6.88 -15.03
CA VAL A 110 0.27 6.85 -15.38
C VAL A 110 -0.33 5.42 -15.33
N GLY A 111 0.41 4.44 -14.79
CA GLY A 111 -0.06 3.06 -14.64
C GLY A 111 -1.45 2.96 -13.98
N PRO A 112 -2.31 2.02 -14.42
CA PRO A 112 -3.70 1.94 -13.97
C PRO A 112 -3.76 1.86 -12.45
N THR A 113 -4.43 2.83 -11.85
CA THR A 113 -4.77 2.82 -10.43
C THR A 113 -5.60 1.58 -10.19
N ASP A 114 -5.00 0.60 -9.51
CA ASP A 114 -5.65 -0.67 -9.20
C ASP A 114 -6.88 -0.40 -8.33
N ARG A 115 -8.07 -0.34 -8.94
CA ARG A 115 -9.36 -0.21 -8.23
C ARG A 115 -9.81 -1.52 -7.60
N ARG A 116 -8.88 -2.40 -7.23
CA ARG A 116 -9.17 -3.66 -6.54
C ARG A 116 -8.66 -3.68 -5.11
N PHE A 117 -9.05 -2.67 -4.34
CA PHE A 117 -9.11 -2.78 -2.88
C PHE A 117 -10.49 -2.34 -2.40
N SER A 118 -11.51 -3.09 -2.83
CA SER A 118 -12.76 -3.22 -2.08
C SER A 118 -12.56 -4.42 -1.17
N VAL A 119 -12.10 -4.14 0.06
CA VAL A 119 -12.07 -5.13 1.14
C VAL A 119 -13.52 -5.53 1.41
N SER A 120 -13.82 -6.81 1.23
CA SER A 120 -15.05 -7.46 1.70
C SER A 120 -14.75 -8.23 2.97
#